data_AF-N1RRL2-F1
#
_entry.id   AF-N1RRL2-F1
#
_cell.length_a   1.000
_cell.length_b   1.000
_cell.length_c   1.000
_cell.angle_alpha   90.00
_cell.angle_beta   90.00
_cell.angle_gamma   90.00
#
_symmetry.space_group_name_H-M   'P 1'
#
loop_
_entity.id
_entity.type
_entity.pdbx_description
1 polymer ?
#
loop_
_entity_poly.entity_id
_entity_poly.type
_entity_poly.pdbx_seq_one_letter_code
_entity_poly.pdbx_strand_id
1 'polypeptide(L)'
;MSFNVGSRASRSPPPPSRAQREEESNRSEEGQASEVEEDPMDAEDDDMAAMQAMMGFGGFGTTKNKKVSGNNAGGVHKEKKTEYRQYMNRNGGFNRPLSPSR
;
A
#
# COMPACT_ATOMS: atom_id res chain seq x y z
N MET A 1 10.70 -27.93 -39.45
CA MET A 1 11.20 -26.58 -39.16
C MET A 1 11.46 -26.47 -37.66
N SER A 2 12.68 -26.15 -37.26
CA SER A 2 13.08 -25.99 -35.85
C SER A 2 13.35 -24.51 -35.60
N PHE A 3 12.64 -23.90 -34.65
CA PHE A 3 12.89 -22.52 -34.24
C PHE A 3 13.23 -22.50 -32.75
N ASN A 4 14.50 -22.28 -32.47
CA ASN A 4 15.02 -21.98 -31.15
C ASN A 4 15.06 -20.45 -31.03
N VAL A 5 14.21 -19.85 -30.18
CA VAL A 5 14.29 -18.41 -29.88
C VAL A 5 14.72 -18.23 -28.43
N GLY A 6 16.00 -17.93 -28.26
CA GLY A 6 16.56 -17.48 -27.00
C GLY A 6 16.19 -16.03 -26.72
N SER A 7 15.86 -15.79 -25.45
CA SER A 7 16.29 -14.66 -24.62
C SER A 7 16.24 -13.24 -25.21
N ARG A 8 15.37 -12.41 -24.62
CA ARG A 8 15.69 -11.06 -24.10
C ARG A 8 14.47 -10.53 -23.36
N ALA A 9 14.31 -10.96 -22.11
CA ALA A 9 13.41 -10.29 -21.19
C ALA A 9 14.06 -8.93 -20.85
N SER A 10 13.45 -7.84 -21.30
CA SER A 10 13.66 -6.47 -20.82
C SER A 10 13.14 -6.28 -19.38
N ARG A 11 13.28 -7.30 -18.53
CA ARG A 11 12.86 -7.25 -17.13
C ARG A 11 14.10 -6.90 -16.32
N SER A 12 14.05 -5.74 -15.69
CA SER A 12 15.03 -5.34 -14.69
C SER A 12 15.27 -6.50 -13.71
N PRO A 13 16.53 -6.72 -13.27
CA PRO A 13 16.82 -7.76 -12.30
C PRO A 13 15.97 -7.55 -11.04
N PRO A 14 15.52 -8.65 -10.39
CA PRO A 14 14.79 -8.54 -9.13
C PRO A 14 15.66 -7.84 -8.08
N PRO A 15 15.07 -7.03 -7.20
CA PRO A 15 15.84 -6.37 -6.14
C PRO A 15 16.51 -7.41 -5.23
N PRO A 16 17.69 -7.09 -4.66
CA PRO A 16 18.41 -8.00 -3.77
C PRO A 16 17.57 -8.36 -2.54
N SER A 17 17.81 -9.56 -2.00
CA SER A 17 17.10 -10.03 -0.81
C SER A 17 17.50 -9.20 0.42
N ARG A 18 16.63 -9.18 1.43
CA ARG A 18 16.89 -8.44 2.68
C ARG A 18 18.22 -8.84 3.33
N ALA A 19 18.57 -10.14 3.28
CA ALA A 19 19.84 -10.64 3.80
C ALA A 19 21.06 -10.09 3.03
N GLN A 20 20.97 -9.98 1.70
CA GLN A 20 22.05 -9.41 0.89
C GLN A 20 22.26 -7.92 1.18
N ARG A 21 21.18 -7.20 1.48
CA ARG A 21 21.24 -5.77 1.83
C ARG A 21 21.88 -5.53 3.21
N GLU A 22 21.73 -6.46 4.14
CA GLU A 22 22.31 -6.40 5.49
C GLU A 22 23.82 -6.76 5.51
N GLU A 23 24.29 -7.59 4.57
CA GLU A 23 25.73 -7.86 4.37
C GLU A 23 26.46 -6.68 3.71
N GLU A 24 25.82 -5.98 2.76
CA GLU A 24 26.41 -4.84 2.06
C GLU A 24 26.55 -3.61 2.99
N SER A 25 25.61 -3.40 3.92
CA SER A 25 25.69 -2.31 4.90
C SER A 25 26.80 -2.52 5.94
N ASN A 26 27.06 -3.77 6.36
CA ASN A 26 28.13 -4.06 7.33
C ASN A 26 29.53 -3.88 6.73
N ARG A 27 29.70 -4.08 5.42
CA ARG A 27 31.00 -3.93 4.75
C ARG A 27 31.41 -2.47 4.52
N SER A 28 30.46 -1.53 4.57
CA SER A 28 30.71 -0.09 4.44
C SER A 28 31.10 0.61 5.74
N GLU A 29 31.00 -0.04 6.90
CA GLU A 29 31.18 0.61 8.21
C GLU A 29 32.61 0.55 8.78
N GLU A 30 33.54 -0.20 8.18
CA GLU A 30 34.91 -0.35 8.72
C GLU A 30 35.95 0.65 8.18
N GLY A 31 35.54 1.72 7.49
CA GLY A 31 36.44 2.49 6.61
C GLY A 31 36.69 3.97 6.88
N GLN A 32 36.19 4.60 7.96
CA GLN A 32 36.43 6.05 8.17
C GLN A 32 36.67 6.41 9.65
N ALA A 33 37.96 6.47 10.01
CA ALA A 33 38.43 7.11 11.22
C ALA A 33 38.57 8.63 10.97
N SER A 34 37.79 9.39 11.72
CA SER A 34 37.89 10.80 12.12
C SER A 34 38.98 11.68 11.49
N GLU A 35 38.55 12.68 10.72
CA GLU A 35 39.19 14.00 10.66
C GLU A 35 38.06 15.03 10.66
N VAL A 36 37.91 15.75 11.79
CA VAL A 36 36.95 16.84 11.95
C VAL A 36 37.67 18.12 11.52
N GLU A 37 37.49 18.53 10.27
CA GLU A 37 37.72 19.92 9.87
C GLU A 37 36.47 20.73 10.25
N GLU A 38 36.64 21.74 11.10
CA GLU A 38 35.62 22.73 11.43
C GLU A 38 35.24 23.52 10.16
N ASP A 39 34.04 23.29 9.64
CA ASP A 39 33.43 24.03 8.53
C ASP A 39 32.53 25.16 9.08
N PRO A 40 32.62 26.42 8.60
CA PRO A 40 31.85 27.53 9.14
C PRO A 40 30.41 27.54 8.56
N MET A 41 29.64 26.48 8.85
CA MET A 41 28.30 26.22 8.30
C MET A 41 27.15 26.39 9.30
N ASP A 42 27.36 27.06 10.43
CA ASP A 42 26.30 27.27 11.44
C ASP A 42 25.14 28.18 10.96
N ALA A 43 25.24 28.82 9.80
CA ALA A 43 24.20 29.70 9.25
C ALA A 43 23.38 29.09 8.10
N GLU A 44 23.86 28.04 7.43
CA GLU A 44 23.11 27.32 6.39
C GLU A 44 22.19 26.24 6.97
N ASP A 45 22.42 25.85 8.23
CA ASP A 45 21.70 24.79 8.91
C ASP A 45 20.25 25.17 9.23
N ASP A 46 19.97 26.45 9.52
CA ASP A 46 18.63 26.94 9.83
C ASP A 46 17.76 27.05 8.55
N ASP A 47 18.35 27.50 7.44
CA ASP A 47 17.68 27.53 6.13
C ASP A 47 17.48 26.12 5.57
N MET A 48 18.45 25.22 5.78
CA MET A 48 18.34 23.81 5.41
C MET A 48 17.30 23.09 6.28
N ALA A 49 17.27 23.34 7.58
CA ALA A 49 16.25 22.82 8.49
C ALA A 49 14.86 23.37 8.16
N ALA A 50 14.76 24.64 7.77
CA ALA A 50 13.52 25.25 7.28
C ALA A 50 13.06 24.60 5.97
N MET A 51 13.96 24.38 5.00
CA MET A 51 13.67 23.65 3.76
C MET A 51 13.26 22.20 4.03
N GLN A 52 13.92 21.53 4.97
CA GLN A 52 13.62 20.18 5.40
C GLN A 52 12.24 20.10 6.08
N ALA A 53 11.89 21.08 6.92
CA ALA A 53 10.57 21.20 7.53
C ALA A 53 9.48 21.53 6.51
N MET A 54 9.76 22.42 5.54
CA MET A 54 8.85 22.73 4.43
C MET A 54 8.55 21.51 3.57
N MET A 55 9.56 20.67 3.32
CA MET A 55 9.40 19.42 2.60
C MET A 55 8.83 18.28 3.48
N GLY A 56 8.59 18.54 4.77
CA GLY A 56 7.88 17.65 5.69
C GLY A 56 8.77 16.66 6.47
N PHE A 57 10.08 16.86 6.48
CA PHE A 57 11.06 15.95 7.09
C PHE A 57 11.39 16.26 8.57
N GLY A 58 10.71 17.22 9.20
CA GLY A 58 10.98 17.64 10.59
C GLY A 58 10.39 16.72 11.69
N GLY A 59 9.55 15.74 11.35
CA GLY A 59 9.00 14.81 12.34
C GLY A 59 7.93 13.87 11.79
N PHE A 60 8.12 12.55 11.98
CA PHE A 60 7.19 11.54 11.52
C PHE A 60 6.11 11.24 12.56
N GLY A 61 4.94 11.86 12.41
CA GLY A 61 3.75 11.52 13.17
C GLY A 61 3.01 10.31 12.58
N THR A 62 2.32 9.53 13.42
CA THR A 62 1.42 8.46 12.96
C THR A 62 -0.04 8.92 12.94
N THR A 63 -0.80 8.45 11.95
CA THR A 63 -2.26 8.55 11.86
C THR A 63 -2.98 7.32 12.43
N LYS A 64 -2.24 6.35 13.01
CA LYS A 64 -2.83 5.17 13.64
C LYS A 64 -3.82 5.58 14.72
N ASN A 65 -5.04 5.04 14.64
CA ASN A 65 -6.16 5.34 15.53
C ASN A 65 -6.61 6.82 15.58
N LYS A 66 -6.19 7.65 14.60
CA LYS A 66 -6.67 9.04 14.46
C LYS A 66 -7.64 9.13 13.29
N LYS A 67 -8.75 9.85 13.48
CA LYS A 67 -9.71 10.11 12.40
C LYS A 67 -9.12 11.13 11.42
N VAL A 68 -9.02 10.75 10.15
CA VAL A 68 -8.61 11.65 9.07
C VAL A 68 -9.86 12.25 8.43
N SER A 69 -9.97 13.59 8.45
CA SER A 69 -11.08 14.30 7.80
C SER A 69 -11.14 13.95 6.31
N GLY A 70 -12.34 13.68 5.79
CA GLY A 70 -12.54 13.28 4.40
C GLY A 70 -12.42 11.77 4.14
N ASN A 71 -11.76 11.01 5.01
CA ASN A 71 -11.66 9.54 4.89
C ASN A 71 -12.82 8.81 5.59
N ASN A 72 -14.06 9.18 5.29
CA ASN A 72 -15.27 8.58 5.88
C ASN A 72 -16.12 7.83 4.84
N ALA A 73 -15.69 7.78 3.59
CA ALA A 73 -16.43 7.12 2.51
C ALA A 73 -16.10 5.62 2.50
N GLY A 74 -17.14 4.79 2.56
CA GLY A 74 -17.06 3.35 2.42
C GLY A 74 -18.43 2.78 2.07
N GLY A 75 -18.45 1.72 1.27
CA GLY A 75 -19.68 1.04 0.87
C GLY A 75 -19.58 -0.46 1.14
N VAL A 76 -20.72 -1.10 1.40
CA VAL A 76 -20.81 -2.56 1.52
C VAL A 76 -21.72 -3.06 0.40
N HIS A 77 -21.18 -3.90 -0.48
CA HIS A 77 -21.98 -4.65 -1.46
C HIS A 77 -22.61 -5.86 -0.76
N LYS A 78 -23.94 -5.97 -0.80
CA LYS A 78 -24.68 -7.09 -0.20
C LYS A 78 -25.50 -7.76 -1.29
N GLU A 79 -25.05 -8.93 -1.73
CA GLU A 79 -25.79 -9.76 -2.67
C GLU A 79 -26.93 -10.47 -1.94
N LYS A 80 -28.16 -10.15 -2.31
CA LYS A 80 -29.33 -10.91 -1.88
C LYS A 80 -29.51 -12.08 -2.84
N LYS A 81 -29.78 -13.26 -2.30
CA LYS A 81 -30.14 -14.43 -3.11
C LYS A 81 -31.43 -14.13 -3.85
N THR A 82 -31.50 -14.51 -5.13
CA THR A 82 -32.75 -14.45 -5.89
C THR A 82 -33.68 -15.52 -5.38
N GLU A 83 -34.81 -15.11 -4.80
CA GLU A 83 -35.85 -16.02 -4.34
C GLU A 83 -37.01 -16.04 -5.34
N TYR A 84 -37.37 -17.23 -5.82
CA TYR A 84 -38.42 -17.39 -6.83
C TYR A 84 -39.77 -17.68 -6.21
N ARG A 85 -40.82 -17.15 -6.84
CA ARG A 85 -42.20 -17.37 -6.42
C ARG A 85 -42.76 -18.59 -7.13
N GLN A 86 -43.31 -19.53 -6.37
CA GLN A 86 -44.03 -20.68 -6.93
C GLN A 86 -45.44 -20.23 -7.34
N TYR A 87 -45.80 -20.39 -8.61
CA TYR A 87 -47.11 -20.00 -9.15
C TYR A 87 -48.09 -21.17 -9.26
N MET A 88 -47.61 -22.34 -9.67
CA MET A 88 -48.45 -23.52 -9.91
C MET A 88 -48.43 -24.47 -8.72
N ASN A 89 -49.55 -25.16 -8.53
CA ASN A 89 -49.77 -26.18 -7.50
C ASN A 89 -49.31 -25.72 -6.10
N ARG A 90 -49.71 -24.50 -5.74
CA ARG A 90 -49.36 -23.89 -4.46
C ARG A 90 -50.25 -24.44 -3.35
N ASN A 91 -49.65 -24.85 -2.24
CA ASN A 91 -50.40 -25.26 -1.05
C ASN A 91 -51.19 -24.06 -0.50
N GLY A 92 -52.51 -24.20 -0.41
CA GLY A 92 -53.42 -23.17 0.13
C GLY A 92 -54.15 -22.31 -0.91
N GLY A 93 -54.01 -22.58 -2.21
CA GLY A 93 -54.84 -21.98 -3.26
C GLY A 93 -54.37 -20.61 -3.78
N PHE A 94 -55.07 -20.11 -4.80
CA PHE A 94 -54.65 -18.96 -5.63
C PHE A 94 -54.67 -17.61 -4.91
N ASN A 95 -55.62 -17.39 -3.98
CA ASN A 95 -55.83 -16.11 -3.28
C ASN A 95 -54.87 -15.87 -2.10
N ARG A 96 -53.82 -16.68 -1.94
CA ARG A 96 -52.77 -16.47 -0.92
C ARG A 96 -51.57 -15.72 -1.50
N PRO A 97 -50.86 -14.88 -0.71
CA PRO A 97 -49.63 -14.24 -1.15
C PRO A 97 -48.57 -15.30 -1.52
N LEU A 98 -47.89 -15.12 -2.66
CA LEU A 98 -46.79 -16.03 -3.00
C LEU A 98 -45.58 -15.69 -2.13
N SER A 99 -44.99 -16.71 -1.54
CA SER A 99 -43.67 -16.65 -0.94
C SER A 99 -42.62 -16.53 -2.06
N PRO A 100 -41.62 -15.65 -1.92
CA PRO A 100 -41.43 -14.66 -0.86
C PRO A 100 -42.28 -13.40 -1.11
N SER A 101 -42.69 -12.76 0.00
CA SER A 101 -43.18 -11.39 -0.03
C SER A 101 -42.01 -10.50 -0.46
N ARG A 102 -42.19 -9.81 -1.59
CA ARG A 102 -41.19 -8.90 -2.18
C ARG A 102 -40.66 -7.88 -1.17
#